data_AF-A0AAQ3NVZ4-F1
#
_entry.id   AF-A0AAQ3NVZ4-F1
#
_cell.length_a   1.000
_cell.length_b   1.000
_cell.length_c   1.000
_cell.angle_alpha   90.00
_cell.angle_beta   90.00
_cell.angle_gamma   90.00
#
_symmetry.space_group_name_H-M   'P 1'
#
loop_
_entity.id
_entity.type
_entity.pdbx_description
1 polymer ?
#
loop_
_entity_poly.entity_id
_entity_poly.type
_entity_poly.pdbx_seq_one_letter_code
_entity_poly.pdbx_strand_id
1 'polypeptide(L)'
;LGNEQSCEIAGKGAVKIKLNGSVWELKNVRHIPDLTKNLISVGQLANDGYTTVFHGDNWKISKGALTIARGRKSGTLYKTEGACHLIAVAMNENPNLWHQRLGHISEKGMRIMHSKGKLPSL
;
A
#
# COMPACT_ATOMS: atom_id res chain seq x y z
N LEU A 1 8.23 -6.23 13.45
CA LEU A 1 8.81 -5.54 12.27
C LEU A 1 10.27 -5.98 12.13
N GLY A 2 11.05 -5.45 11.18
CA GLY A 2 12.48 -5.78 11.01
C GLY A 2 13.40 -5.37 12.18
N ASN A 3 12.82 -4.98 13.31
CA ASN A 3 13.44 -4.59 14.57
C ASN A 3 12.93 -5.46 15.75
N GLU A 4 12.35 -6.63 15.47
CA GLU A 4 11.82 -7.61 16.45
C GLU A 4 10.68 -7.12 17.34
N GLN A 5 10.27 -5.87 17.24
CA GLN A 5 9.11 -5.33 17.95
C GLN A 5 7.81 -5.82 17.32
N SER A 6 6.83 -6.12 18.19
CA SER A 6 5.44 -6.37 17.80
C SER A 6 4.71 -5.05 17.56
N CYS A 7 3.88 -5.02 16.51
CA CYS A 7 2.93 -3.93 16.29
C CYS A 7 1.52 -4.48 16.27
N GLU A 8 0.56 -3.65 16.68
CA GLU A 8 -0.85 -4.00 16.61
C GLU A 8 -1.30 -4.09 15.16
N ILE A 9 -2.07 -5.14 14.85
CA ILE A 9 -2.67 -5.33 13.54
C ILE A 9 -4.14 -4.90 13.66
N ALA A 10 -4.46 -3.71 13.16
CA ALA A 10 -5.82 -3.19 13.15
C ALA A 10 -6.75 -3.95 12.18
N GLY A 11 -6.19 -4.66 11.20
CA GLY A 11 -6.98 -5.48 10.28
C GLY A 11 -6.14 -6.29 9.30
N LYS A 12 -6.80 -7.21 8.59
CA LYS A 12 -6.17 -8.05 7.56
C LYS A 12 -7.09 -8.16 6.35
N GLY A 13 -6.55 -8.09 5.14
CA GLY A 13 -7.34 -8.14 3.91
C GLY A 13 -6.53 -8.44 2.64
N ALA A 14 -7.16 -8.23 1.49
CA ALA A 14 -6.52 -8.30 0.18
C ALA A 14 -6.34 -6.89 -0.40
N VAL A 15 -5.24 -6.65 -1.10
CA VAL A 15 -4.93 -5.38 -1.76
C VAL A 15 -4.55 -5.64 -3.20
N LYS A 16 -5.15 -4.88 -4.13
CA LYS A 16 -4.81 -4.90 -5.55
C LYS A 16 -3.92 -3.69 -5.86
N ILE A 17 -2.73 -3.94 -6.39
CA ILE A 17 -1.75 -2.93 -6.77
C ILE A 17 -1.69 -2.87 -8.29
N LYS A 18 -1.88 -1.68 -8.87
CA LYS A 18 -1.70 -1.48 -10.32
C LYS A 18 -0.25 -1.14 -10.64
N LEU A 19 0.39 -1.99 -11.43
CA LEU A 19 1.80 -1.90 -11.82
C LEU A 19 1.91 -1.96 -13.34
N ASN A 20 2.37 -0.90 -13.98
CA ASN A 20 2.65 -0.86 -15.42
C ASN A 20 1.53 -1.49 -16.29
N GLY A 21 0.28 -1.15 -16.01
CA GLY A 21 -0.89 -1.67 -16.74
C GLY A 21 -1.43 -3.02 -16.26
N SER A 22 -0.67 -3.77 -15.46
CA SER A 22 -1.11 -5.01 -14.82
C SER A 22 -1.64 -4.77 -13.40
N VAL A 23 -2.50 -5.68 -12.91
CA VAL A 23 -3.00 -5.66 -11.52
C VAL A 23 -2.42 -6.85 -10.77
N TRP A 24 -1.75 -6.57 -9.66
CA TRP A 24 -1.19 -7.57 -8.76
C TRP A 24 -1.98 -7.61 -7.46
N GLU A 25 -2.55 -8.76 -7.13
CA GLU A 25 -3.29 -8.96 -5.89
C GLU A 25 -2.42 -9.62 -4.81
N LEU A 26 -2.30 -8.92 -3.68
CA LEU A 26 -1.69 -9.43 -2.46
C LEU A 26 -2.79 -9.85 -1.48
N LYS A 27 -2.73 -11.09 -1.01
CA LYS A 27 -3.62 -11.60 0.03
C LYS A 27 -2.95 -11.46 1.39
N ASN A 28 -3.73 -11.54 2.46
CA ASN A 28 -3.23 -11.54 3.84
C ASN A 28 -2.45 -10.27 4.24
N VAL A 29 -2.72 -9.14 3.61
CA VAL A 29 -2.09 -7.85 3.91
C VAL A 29 -2.59 -7.34 5.25
N ARG A 30 -1.66 -6.98 6.13
CA ARG A 30 -1.95 -6.46 7.48
C ARG A 30 -2.01 -4.94 7.44
N HIS A 31 -3.06 -4.37 8.01
CA HIS A 31 -3.15 -2.94 8.30
C HIS A 31 -2.56 -2.68 9.69
N ILE A 32 -1.49 -1.89 9.73
CA ILE A 32 -0.80 -1.49 10.97
C ILE A 32 -0.78 0.05 10.96
N PRO A 33 -1.59 0.71 11.81
CA PRO A 33 -1.72 2.18 11.80
C PRO A 33 -0.39 2.92 12.01
N ASP A 34 0.50 2.34 12.81
CA ASP A 34 1.81 2.92 13.14
C ASP A 34 2.79 2.92 11.95
N LEU A 35 2.50 2.16 10.88
CA LEU A 35 3.34 2.15 9.69
C LEU A 35 2.98 3.31 8.74
N THR A 36 3.91 4.24 8.59
CA THR A 36 3.78 5.37 7.66
C THR A 36 4.01 5.00 6.19
N LYS A 37 4.48 3.77 5.91
CA LYS A 37 4.77 3.28 4.57
C LYS A 37 4.23 1.86 4.39
N ASN A 38 3.75 1.56 3.19
CA ASN A 38 3.41 0.20 2.81
C ASN A 38 4.70 -0.63 2.65
N LEU A 39 4.73 -1.80 3.30
CA LEU A 39 5.85 -2.73 3.21
C LEU A 39 5.35 -4.05 2.60
N ILE A 40 6.17 -4.62 1.73
CA ILE A 40 5.95 -5.96 1.18
C ILE A 40 7.03 -6.86 1.75
N SER A 41 6.63 -7.91 2.46
CA SER A 41 7.56 -8.86 3.07
C SER A 41 8.14 -9.79 2.00
N VAL A 42 9.47 -9.81 1.87
CA VAL A 42 10.17 -10.75 0.99
C VAL A 42 9.94 -12.20 1.41
N GLY A 43 9.88 -12.48 2.73
CA GLY A 43 9.58 -13.82 3.23
C GLY A 43 8.17 -14.28 2.85
N GLN A 44 7.18 -13.39 2.88
CA GLN A 44 5.82 -13.71 2.42
C GLN A 44 5.80 -13.98 0.92
N LEU A 45 6.51 -13.16 0.13
CA LEU A 45 6.63 -13.38 -1.31
C LEU A 45 7.26 -14.73 -1.65
N ALA A 46 8.31 -15.13 -0.93
CA ALA A 46 8.94 -16.43 -1.11
C ALA A 46 7.96 -17.58 -0.83
N ASN A 47 7.21 -17.49 0.28
CA ASN A 47 6.17 -18.48 0.62
C ASN A 47 5.06 -18.56 -0.44
N ASP A 48 4.72 -17.44 -1.08
CA ASP A 48 3.69 -17.35 -2.12
C ASP A 48 4.23 -17.71 -3.54
N GLY A 49 5.48 -18.19 -3.62
CA GLY A 49 6.11 -18.68 -4.84
C GLY A 49 6.66 -17.58 -5.76
N TYR A 50 6.91 -16.38 -5.24
CA TYR A 50 7.57 -15.31 -5.98
C TYR A 50 9.08 -15.34 -5.77
N THR A 51 9.81 -14.98 -6.82
CA THR A 51 11.25 -14.74 -6.77
C THR A 51 11.51 -13.25 -6.66
N THR A 52 12.27 -12.84 -5.64
CA THR A 52 12.74 -11.46 -5.48
C THR A 52 14.24 -11.41 -5.73
N VAL A 53 14.70 -10.54 -6.63
CA VAL A 53 16.12 -10.36 -6.94
C VAL A 53 16.50 -8.91 -6.72
N PHE A 54 17.60 -8.70 -6.01
CA PHE A 54 18.25 -7.40 -5.83
C PHE A 54 19.59 -7.42 -6.58
N HIS A 55 19.85 -6.41 -7.39
CA HIS A 55 21.09 -6.25 -8.13
C HIS A 55 21.54 -4.78 -8.09
N GLY A 56 22.52 -4.49 -7.23
CA GLY A 56 22.89 -3.13 -6.86
C GLY A 56 21.68 -2.37 -6.32
N ASP A 57 21.38 -1.23 -6.95
CA ASP A 57 20.22 -0.41 -6.61
C ASP A 57 18.92 -0.88 -7.28
N ASN A 58 18.97 -1.84 -8.21
CA ASN A 58 17.77 -2.33 -8.88
C ASN A 58 17.20 -3.53 -8.14
N TRP A 59 15.88 -3.70 -8.24
CA TRP A 59 15.20 -4.90 -7.76
C TRP A 59 14.06 -5.31 -8.69
N LYS A 60 13.73 -6.59 -8.69
CA LYS A 60 12.56 -7.16 -9.37
C LYS A 60 11.89 -8.26 -8.56
N ILE A 61 10.58 -8.40 -8.74
CA ILE A 61 9.79 -9.56 -8.33
C ILE A 61 9.25 -10.24 -9.58
N SER A 62 9.39 -11.57 -9.65
CA SER A 62 8.85 -12.39 -10.72
C SER A 62 8.09 -13.61 -10.19
N LYS A 63 7.16 -14.14 -10.99
CA LYS A 63 6.53 -15.44 -10.78
C LYS A 63 6.72 -16.27 -12.05
N GLY A 64 7.61 -17.26 -11.99
CA GLY A 64 8.14 -17.90 -13.21
C GLY A 64 8.83 -16.87 -14.11
N ALA A 65 8.51 -16.89 -15.40
CA ALA A 65 9.07 -15.96 -16.39
C ALA A 65 8.46 -14.54 -16.35
N LEU A 66 7.34 -14.35 -15.65
CA LEU A 66 6.63 -13.07 -15.62
C LEU A 66 7.22 -12.13 -14.56
N THR A 67 7.63 -10.93 -14.97
CA THR A 67 7.99 -9.85 -14.03
C THR A 67 6.73 -9.15 -13.55
N ILE A 68 6.51 -9.15 -12.24
CA ILE A 68 5.32 -8.57 -11.59
C ILE A 68 5.58 -7.13 -11.17
N ALA A 69 6.75 -6.88 -10.57
CA ALA A 69 7.14 -5.57 -10.08
C ALA A 69 8.65 -5.36 -10.26
N ARG A 70 9.07 -4.12 -10.40
CA ARG A 70 10.48 -3.72 -10.36
C ARG A 70 10.60 -2.31 -9.80
N GLY A 71 11.81 -1.93 -9.44
CA GLY A 71 12.14 -0.54 -9.20
C GLY A 71 13.54 -0.37 -8.68
N ARG A 72 13.74 0.69 -7.89
CA ARG A 72 15.07 1.15 -7.48
C ARG A 72 15.16 1.45 -5.99
N LYS A 73 16.34 1.30 -5.43
CA LYS A 73 16.72 1.77 -4.11
C LYS A 73 16.66 3.29 -4.05
N SER A 74 16.15 3.81 -2.95
CA SER A 74 16.07 5.23 -2.61
C SER A 74 16.33 5.36 -1.11
N GLY A 75 17.54 5.81 -0.76
CA GLY A 75 18.04 5.75 0.61
C GLY A 75 18.23 4.30 1.05
N THR A 76 17.58 3.91 2.15
CA THR A 76 17.64 2.55 2.71
C THR A 76 16.53 1.62 2.22
N LEU A 77 15.61 2.10 1.37
CA LEU A 77 14.43 1.35 0.93
C LEU A 77 14.43 1.11 -0.57
N TYR A 78 13.97 -0.07 -0.99
CA TYR A 78 13.66 -0.38 -2.38
C TYR A 78 12.22 0.05 -2.69
N LYS A 79 12.05 0.95 -3.66
CA LYS A 79 10.75 1.50 -4.07
C LYS A 79 10.33 0.93 -5.41
N THR A 80 9.03 0.69 -5.59
CA THR A 80 8.45 0.24 -6.85
C THR A 80 8.34 1.41 -7.83
N GLU A 81 8.79 1.22 -9.07
CA GLU A 81 8.60 2.19 -10.16
C GLU A 81 7.23 1.95 -10.84
N GLY A 82 6.54 3.03 -11.24
CA GLY A 82 5.30 2.93 -12.03
C GLY A 82 4.06 2.42 -11.28
N ALA A 83 4.11 2.34 -9.95
CA ALA A 83 2.94 2.06 -9.13
C ALA A 83 2.03 3.29 -9.06
N CYS A 84 0.95 3.32 -9.86
CA CYS A 84 -0.14 4.25 -9.60
C CYS A 84 -0.85 3.77 -8.33
N HIS A 85 -0.93 4.62 -7.31
CA HIS A 85 -1.67 4.34 -6.07
C HIS A 85 -3.17 4.14 -6.40
N LEU A 86 -3.55 2.91 -6.76
CA LEU A 86 -4.92 2.44 -6.62
C LEU A 86 -4.95 1.60 -5.35
N ILE A 87 -5.21 2.27 -4.22
CA ILE A 87 -5.62 1.58 -3.00
C ILE A 87 -7.11 1.31 -3.14
N ALA A 88 -7.46 0.16 -3.71
CA ALA A 88 -8.83 -0.34 -3.63
C ALA A 88 -9.01 -1.10 -2.31
N VAL A 89 -9.96 -0.66 -1.48
CA VAL A 89 -10.32 -1.22 -0.17
C VAL A 89 -11.65 -1.98 -0.26
N ALA A 90 -11.77 -3.11 0.45
CA ALA A 90 -12.91 -3.60 1.27
C ALA A 90 -12.76 -5.14 1.44
N MET A 91 -13.13 -5.83 2.53
CA MET A 91 -14.30 -5.71 3.39
C MET A 91 -14.00 -6.15 4.83
N ASN A 92 -14.21 -5.28 5.80
CA ASN A 92 -14.95 -5.61 7.02
C ASN A 92 -15.49 -4.29 7.60
N GLU A 93 -16.76 -4.31 7.98
CA GLU A 93 -17.60 -3.14 8.20
C GLU A 93 -17.23 -2.44 9.50
N ASN A 94 -16.73 -1.20 9.41
CA ASN A 94 -16.77 -0.30 10.55
C ASN A 94 -17.05 1.14 10.06
N PRO A 95 -18.26 1.69 10.34
CA PRO A 95 -18.64 3.06 10.00
C PRO A 95 -17.67 4.13 10.53
N ASN A 96 -16.94 3.83 11.61
CA ASN A 96 -15.97 4.75 12.21
C ASN A 96 -14.73 4.97 11.33
N LEU A 97 -14.40 4.05 10.43
CA LEU A 97 -13.27 4.20 9.51
C LEU A 97 -13.53 5.27 8.44
N TRP A 98 -14.81 5.47 8.08
CA TRP A 98 -15.24 6.56 7.21
C TRP A 98 -15.13 7.91 7.93
N HIS A 99 -15.55 7.96 9.20
CA HIS A 99 -15.45 9.17 10.04
C HIS A 99 -14.00 9.63 10.23
N GLN A 100 -13.06 8.72 10.46
CA GLN A 100 -11.64 9.09 10.65
C GLN A 100 -10.93 9.50 9.36
N ARG A 101 -11.25 8.88 8.20
CA ARG A 101 -10.65 9.26 6.91
C ARG A 101 -11.09 10.66 6.42
N LEU A 102 -12.29 11.10 6.81
CA LEU A 102 -12.75 12.46 6.55
C LEU A 102 -12.39 13.44 7.67
N GLY A 103 -12.18 12.97 8.90
CA GLY A 103 -11.77 13.81 10.03
C GLY A 103 -10.36 14.40 9.94
N HIS A 104 -9.47 13.83 9.10
CA HIS A 104 -8.11 14.32 8.89
C HIS A 104 -7.92 15.04 7.55
N ILE A 105 -8.97 15.66 7.01
CA ILE A 105 -8.82 16.54 5.86
C ILE A 105 -8.12 17.83 6.30
N SER A 106 -6.97 18.15 5.68
CA SER A 106 -6.34 19.46 5.89
C SER A 106 -7.32 20.58 5.52
N GLU A 107 -7.19 21.76 6.13
CA GLU A 107 -8.02 22.94 5.81
C GLU A 107 -8.07 23.23 4.29
N LYS A 108 -6.92 23.05 3.61
CA LYS A 108 -6.82 23.14 2.15
C LYS A 108 -7.72 22.14 1.44
N GLY A 109 -7.78 20.91 1.92
CA GLY A 109 -8.68 19.87 1.40
C GLY A 109 -10.16 20.23 1.62
N MET A 110 -10.53 20.79 2.77
CA MET A 110 -11.90 21.24 3.04
C MET A 110 -12.33 22.33 2.06
N ARG A 111 -11.48 23.33 1.82
CA ARG A 111 -11.75 24.42 0.87
C ARG A 111 -11.99 23.92 -0.56
N ILE A 112 -11.22 22.92 -0.99
CA ILE A 112 -11.37 22.30 -2.31
C ILE A 112 -12.69 21.51 -2.40
N MET A 113 -13.11 20.88 -1.31
CA MET A 113 -14.33 20.08 -1.28
C MET A 113 -15.58 20.98 -1.24
N HIS A 114 -15.51 22.10 -0.52
CA HIS A 114 -16.51 23.15 -0.53
C HIS A 114 -16.64 23.81 -1.92
N SER A 115 -15.53 24.17 -2.58
CA SER A 115 -15.59 24.78 -3.92
C SER A 115 -16.16 23.84 -4.99
N LYS A 116 -16.17 22.54 -4.73
CA LYS A 116 -16.78 21.51 -5.59
C LYS A 116 -18.22 21.15 -5.20
N GLY A 117 -18.81 21.85 -4.24
CA GLY A 117 -20.19 21.63 -3.76
C GLY A 117 -20.39 20.27 -3.09
N LYS A 118 -19.33 19.65 -2.58
CA LYS A 118 -19.37 18.35 -1.91
C LYS A 118 -19.48 18.46 -0.39
N LEU A 119 -19.35 19.67 0.16
CA LEU A 119 -19.65 20.02 1.55
C LEU A 119 -20.63 21.20 1.56
N PRO A 120 -21.61 21.22 2.48
CA PRO A 120 -22.37 22.43 2.77
C PRO A 120 -21.43 23.52 3.32
N SER A 121 -21.83 24.78 3.23
CA SER A 121 -21.08 25.91 3.78
C SER A 121 -20.80 25.69 5.26
N LEU A 122 -19.55 25.96 5.68
CA LEU A 122 -19.11 25.86 7.08
C LEU A 122 -19.78 26.93 7.95
#